data_AF-E8WQM9-F1
#
_entry.id   AF-E8WQM9-F1
#
_cell.length_a   1.000
_cell.length_b   1.000
_cell.length_c   1.000
_cell.angle_alpha   90.00
_cell.angle_beta   90.00
_cell.angle_gamma   90.00
#
_symmetry.space_group_name_H-M   'P 1'
#
loop_
_entity.id
_entity.type
_entity.pdbx_description
1 polymer ?
#
loop_
_entity_poly.entity_id
_entity_poly.type
_entity_poly.pdbx_seq_one_letter_code
_entity_poly.pdbx_strand_id
1 'polypeptide(L)'
;MNMFGALMMTVTMTMTAVMLPRIYMSWIMAEQHCIEGEIEQLIQLLSEQNGWVRRQFGCGALAIALIWMVHNSRHDLGIPPSMEAALACYGIISLTFAVLESLIAQKVSDFLALAPIPAKVRNDES
;
A
#
# COMPACT_ATOMS: atom_id res chain seq x y z
N MET A 1 19.62 -19.20 13.28
CA MET A 1 18.92 -17.98 12.86
C MET A 1 19.59 -16.80 13.54
N ASN A 2 20.13 -15.83 12.80
CA ASN A 2 20.84 -14.70 13.40
C ASN A 2 19.86 -13.72 14.05
N MET A 3 20.25 -13.08 15.17
CA MET A 3 19.36 -12.19 15.96
C MET A 3 18.71 -11.09 15.10
N PHE A 4 19.47 -10.50 14.18
CA PHE A 4 18.98 -9.48 13.24
C PHE A 4 17.91 -10.00 12.27
N GLY A 5 18.08 -11.23 11.76
CA GLY A 5 17.08 -11.86 10.89
C GLY A 5 15.79 -12.18 11.64
N ALA A 6 15.89 -12.62 12.89
CA ALA A 6 14.73 -12.84 13.75
C ALA A 6 13.96 -11.55 14.02
N LEU A 7 14.67 -10.46 14.35
CA LEU A 7 14.04 -9.14 14.56
C LEU A 7 13.31 -8.64 13.31
N MET A 8 13.94 -8.73 12.14
CA MET A 8 13.31 -8.34 10.86
C MET A 8 12.06 -9.16 10.54
N MET A 9 12.10 -10.47 10.78
CA MET A 9 10.94 -11.34 10.60
C MET A 9 9.80 -10.98 11.55
N THR A 10 10.09 -10.70 12.82
CA THR A 10 9.08 -10.25 13.79
C THR A 10 8.44 -8.94 13.35
N VAL A 11 9.24 -7.94 12.94
CA VAL A 11 8.72 -6.66 12.43
C VAL A 11 7.82 -6.88 11.21
N THR A 12 8.24 -7.75 10.28
CA THR A 12 7.48 -8.06 9.07
C THR A 12 6.15 -8.77 9.39
N MET A 13 6.17 -9.71 10.33
CA MET A 13 4.98 -10.41 10.81
C MET A 13 4.01 -9.47 11.53
N THR A 14 4.50 -8.62 12.45
CA THR A 14 3.67 -7.64 13.15
C THR A 14 3.06 -6.63 12.18
N MET A 15 3.85 -6.13 11.21
CA MET A 15 3.33 -5.26 10.15
C MET A 15 2.22 -5.96 9.37
N THR A 16 2.41 -7.23 9.01
CA THR A 16 1.42 -8.01 8.26
C THR A 16 0.13 -8.21 9.06
N ALA A 17 0.25 -8.53 10.34
CA ALA A 17 -0.89 -8.74 11.24
C ALA A 17 -1.74 -7.47 11.42
N VAL A 18 -1.14 -6.27 11.32
CA VAL A 18 -1.85 -4.99 11.43
C VAL A 18 -2.40 -4.53 10.07
N MET A 19 -1.63 -4.70 9.00
CA MET A 19 -2.00 -4.22 7.66
C MET A 19 -3.15 -5.01 7.05
N LEU A 20 -3.20 -6.34 7.23
CA LEU A 20 -4.26 -7.17 6.64
C LEU A 20 -5.67 -6.77 7.11
N PRO A 21 -5.95 -6.65 8.43
CA PRO A 21 -7.24 -6.14 8.89
C PRO A 21 -7.55 -4.73 8.38
N ARG A 22 -6.54 -3.84 8.31
CA ARG A 22 -6.72 -2.46 7.82
C ARG A 22 -7.16 -2.43 6.35
N ILE A 23 -6.50 -3.20 5.49
CA ILE A 23 -6.81 -3.34 4.07
C ILE A 23 -8.21 -3.91 3.91
N TYR A 24 -8.55 -4.95 4.68
CA TYR A 24 -9.87 -5.56 4.65
C TYR A 24 -10.98 -4.58 5.06
N MET A 25 -10.78 -3.82 6.14
CA MET A 25 -11.75 -2.79 6.55
C MET A 25 -11.88 -1.68 5.51
N SER A 26 -10.78 -1.29 4.87
CA SER A 26 -10.79 -0.32 3.76
C SER A 26 -11.59 -0.83 2.56
N TRP A 27 -11.52 -2.13 2.27
CA TRP A 27 -12.32 -2.76 1.22
C TRP A 27 -13.82 -2.69 1.53
N ILE A 28 -14.21 -3.04 2.76
CA ILE A 28 -15.61 -2.98 3.20
C ILE A 28 -16.13 -1.54 3.12
N MET A 29 -15.38 -0.57 3.63
CA MET A 29 -15.77 0.85 3.56
C MET A 29 -15.93 1.32 2.11
N ALA A 30 -15.01 0.95 1.21
CA ALA A 30 -15.14 1.27 -0.21
C ALA A 30 -16.42 0.70 -0.81
N GLU A 31 -16.78 -0.56 -0.50
CA GLU A 31 -18.03 -1.15 -0.98
C GLU A 31 -19.27 -0.44 -0.44
N GLN A 32 -19.27 -0.14 0.85
CA GLN A 32 -20.40 0.52 1.49
C GLN A 32 -20.64 1.92 0.90
N HIS A 33 -19.60 2.76 0.80
CA HIS A 33 -19.74 4.10 0.24
C HIS A 33 -20.10 4.10 -1.25
N CYS A 34 -19.64 3.09 -2.02
CA CYS A 34 -20.08 2.90 -3.40
C CYS A 34 -21.57 2.55 -3.50
N ILE A 35 -22.11 1.74 -2.59
CA ILE A 35 -23.54 1.40 -2.55
C ILE A 35 -24.38 2.61 -2.11
N GLU A 36 -23.91 3.33 -1.10
CA GLU A 36 -24.60 4.50 -0.54
C GLU A 36 -24.46 5.76 -1.42
N GLY A 37 -23.55 5.75 -2.40
CA GLY A 37 -23.34 6.86 -3.33
C GLY A 37 -22.63 8.06 -2.69
N GLU A 38 -21.85 7.84 -1.63
CA GLU A 38 -21.22 8.90 -0.85
C GLU A 38 -19.90 9.36 -1.49
N ILE A 39 -20.03 10.18 -2.55
CA ILE A 39 -18.92 10.63 -3.39
C ILE A 39 -17.79 11.32 -2.58
N GLU A 40 -18.11 12.17 -1.61
CA GLU A 40 -17.11 12.87 -0.79
C GLU A 40 -16.26 11.90 0.05
N GLN A 41 -16.90 10.90 0.64
CA GLN A 41 -16.24 9.89 1.46
C GLN A 41 -15.37 8.98 0.59
N LEU A 42 -15.83 8.65 -0.61
CA LEU A 42 -15.04 7.91 -1.61
C LEU A 42 -13.80 8.69 -2.07
N ILE A 43 -13.90 10.02 -2.29
CA ILE A 43 -12.74 10.85 -2.65
C ILE A 43 -11.72 10.87 -1.51
N GLN A 44 -12.18 11.01 -0.25
CA GLN A 44 -11.30 10.95 0.91
C GLN A 44 -10.60 9.59 1.00
N LEU A 45 -11.37 8.50 0.89
CA LEU A 45 -10.84 7.14 0.94
C LEU A 45 -9.80 6.90 -0.16
N LEU A 46 -10.05 7.37 -1.39
CA LEU A 46 -9.12 7.29 -2.51
C LEU A 46 -7.79 8.01 -2.21
N SER A 47 -7.86 9.21 -1.62
CA SER A 47 -6.67 9.98 -1.25
C SER A 47 -5.83 9.25 -0.19
N GLU A 48 -6.49 8.63 0.79
CA GLU A 48 -5.85 7.83 1.82
C GLU A 48 -5.18 6.59 1.22
N GLN A 49 -5.88 5.84 0.35
CA GLN A 49 -5.31 4.66 -0.30
C GLN A 49 -4.11 5.00 -1.16
N ASN A 50 -4.17 6.07 -1.95
CA ASN A 50 -3.02 6.53 -2.73
C ASN A 50 -1.82 6.88 -1.83
N GLY A 51 -2.05 7.43 -0.64
CA GLY A 51 -1.02 7.66 0.35
C GLY A 51 -0.37 6.35 0.83
N TRP A 52 -1.16 5.33 1.11
CA TRP A 52 -0.68 4.01 1.53
C TRP A 52 0.05 3.27 0.43
N VAL A 53 -0.46 3.28 -0.80
CA VAL A 53 0.21 2.72 -1.98
C VAL A 53 1.60 3.31 -2.13
N ARG A 54 1.75 4.64 -2.08
CA ARG A 54 3.06 5.30 -2.20
C ARG A 54 4.03 4.89 -1.12
N ARG A 55 3.56 4.75 0.14
CA ARG A 55 4.41 4.32 1.26
C ARG A 55 4.87 2.88 1.09
N GLN A 56 3.95 1.96 0.83
CA GLN A 56 4.26 0.53 0.70
C GLN A 56 5.11 0.26 -0.54
N PHE A 57 4.78 0.89 -1.67
CA PHE A 57 5.62 0.81 -2.87
C PHE A 57 7.01 1.39 -2.63
N GLY A 58 7.11 2.53 -1.95
CA GLY A 58 8.38 3.14 -1.56
C GLY A 58 9.24 2.24 -0.69
N CYS A 59 8.66 1.63 0.35
CA CYS A 59 9.34 0.68 1.22
C CYS A 59 9.80 -0.57 0.46
N GLY A 60 8.94 -1.15 -0.37
CA GLY A 60 9.27 -2.30 -1.21
C GLY A 60 10.38 -2.01 -2.21
N ALA A 61 10.30 -0.88 -2.91
CA ALA A 61 11.32 -0.44 -3.86
C ALA A 61 12.66 -0.17 -3.18
N LEU A 62 12.66 0.45 -1.99
CA LEU A 62 13.88 0.69 -1.21
C LEU A 62 14.51 -0.62 -0.73
N ALA A 63 13.71 -1.59 -0.29
CA ALA A 63 14.21 -2.92 0.08
C ALA A 63 14.91 -3.61 -1.11
N ILE A 64 14.32 -3.56 -2.30
CA ILE A 64 14.93 -4.10 -3.53
C ILE A 64 16.22 -3.35 -3.89
N ALA A 65 16.21 -2.01 -3.80
CA ALA A 65 17.39 -1.20 -4.08
C ALA A 65 18.56 -1.52 -3.13
N LEU A 66 18.27 -1.75 -1.84
CA LEU A 66 19.26 -2.17 -0.87
C LEU A 66 19.83 -3.56 -1.21
N ILE A 67 18.98 -4.54 -1.54
CA ILE A 67 19.45 -5.89 -1.95
C ILE A 67 20.36 -5.79 -3.19
N TRP A 68 19.94 -4.99 -4.18
CA TRP A 68 20.72 -4.78 -5.39
C TRP A 68 22.07 -4.12 -5.09
N MET A 69 22.09 -3.11 -4.21
CA MET A 69 23.32 -2.45 -3.78
C MET A 69 24.27 -3.42 -3.07
N VAL A 70 23.76 -4.31 -2.22
CA VAL A 70 24.56 -5.35 -1.56
C VAL A 70 25.17 -6.30 -2.57
N HIS A 71 24.39 -6.76 -3.55
CA HIS A 71 24.86 -7.70 -4.56
C HIS A 71 25.88 -7.10 -5.54
N ASN A 72 25.74 -5.81 -5.86
CA ASN A 72 26.58 -5.12 -6.83
C ASN A 72 27.80 -4.41 -6.22
N SER A 73 27.95 -4.43 -4.89
CA SER A 73 29.08 -3.81 -4.21
C SER A 73 30.34 -4.67 -4.33
N ARG A 74 31.43 -4.07 -4.82
CA ARG A 74 32.74 -4.74 -4.98
C ARG A 74 33.43 -5.09 -3.66
N HIS A 75 33.00 -4.47 -2.56
CA HIS A 75 33.39 -4.88 -1.22
C HIS A 75 32.26 -5.73 -0.65
N ASP A 76 32.62 -6.97 -0.29
CA ASP A 76 31.77 -7.83 0.50
C ASP A 76 31.43 -7.09 1.79
N LEU A 77 30.18 -6.59 1.89
CA LEU A 77 29.70 -5.83 3.04
C LEU A 77 29.57 -6.71 4.29
N GLY A 78 29.91 -8.01 4.21
CA GLY A 78 29.80 -8.94 5.33
C GLY A 78 28.35 -9.12 5.78
N ILE A 79 27.38 -8.85 4.90
CA ILE A 79 25.96 -8.94 5.22
C ILE A 79 25.58 -10.41 5.26
N PRO A 80 24.99 -10.90 6.37
CA PRO A 80 24.60 -12.30 6.46
C PRO A 80 23.54 -12.63 5.41
N PRO A 81 23.62 -13.79 4.71
CA PRO A 81 22.61 -14.21 3.73
C PRO A 81 21.19 -14.25 4.30
N SER A 82 21.06 -14.54 5.60
CA SER A 82 19.78 -14.52 6.32
C SER A 82 19.12 -13.14 6.40
N MET A 83 19.91 -12.06 6.34
CA MET A 83 19.40 -10.69 6.40
C MET A 83 18.91 -10.24 5.02
N GLU A 84 19.61 -10.62 3.95
CA GLU A 84 19.15 -10.43 2.58
C GLU A 84 17.81 -11.12 2.34
N ALA A 85 17.68 -12.39 2.74
CA ALA A 85 16.44 -13.15 2.62
C ALA A 85 15.28 -12.51 3.40
N ALA A 86 15.54 -12.03 4.62
CA ALA A 86 14.52 -11.35 5.43
C ALA A 86 14.07 -10.01 4.80
N LEU A 87 15.02 -9.25 4.25
CA LEU A 87 14.73 -7.98 3.56
C LEU A 87 13.96 -8.22 2.25
N ALA A 88 14.29 -9.28 1.52
CA ALA A 88 13.56 -9.69 0.31
C ALA A 88 12.12 -10.05 0.64
N CYS A 89 11.91 -10.85 1.70
CA CYS A 89 10.59 -11.20 2.21
C CYS A 89 9.77 -9.95 2.57
N TYR A 90 10.36 -9.03 3.33
CA TYR A 90 9.73 -7.75 3.66
C TYR A 90 9.34 -6.95 2.41
N GLY A 91 10.25 -6.84 1.44
CA GLY A 91 10.01 -6.12 0.19
C GLY A 91 8.82 -6.70 -0.59
N ILE A 92 8.75 -8.03 -0.73
CA ILE A 92 7.65 -8.71 -1.41
C ILE A 92 6.31 -8.46 -0.70
N ILE A 93 6.28 -8.56 0.63
CA ILE A 93 5.07 -8.32 1.41
C ILE A 93 4.60 -6.87 1.29
N SER A 94 5.53 -5.92 1.37
CA SER A 94 5.22 -4.49 1.22
C SER A 94 4.67 -4.19 -0.19
N LEU A 95 5.27 -4.75 -1.24
CA LEU A 95 4.73 -4.63 -2.60
C LEU A 95 3.36 -5.29 -2.75
N THR A 96 3.13 -6.44 -2.10
CA THR A 96 1.83 -7.11 -2.11
C THR A 96 0.76 -6.23 -1.49
N PHE A 97 1.04 -5.57 -0.36
CA PHE A 97 0.14 -4.57 0.21
C PHE A 97 -0.07 -3.39 -0.72
N ALA A 98 0.99 -2.86 -1.36
CA ALA A 98 0.84 -1.79 -2.32
C ALA A 98 -0.12 -2.16 -3.47
N VAL A 99 -0.07 -3.41 -3.95
CA VAL A 99 -1.00 -3.92 -4.97
C VAL A 99 -2.43 -3.98 -4.43
N LEU A 100 -2.64 -4.57 -3.25
CA LEU A 100 -3.99 -4.67 -2.66
C LEU A 100 -4.63 -3.29 -2.43
N GLU A 101 -3.85 -2.34 -1.89
CA GLU A 101 -4.30 -0.96 -1.69
C GLU A 101 -4.57 -0.25 -3.02
N SER A 102 -3.79 -0.56 -4.07
CA SER A 102 -4.01 -0.02 -5.43
C SER A 102 -5.31 -0.56 -6.04
N LEU A 103 -5.67 -1.82 -5.78
CA LEU A 103 -6.94 -2.38 -6.25
C LEU A 103 -8.14 -1.67 -5.62
N ILE A 104 -8.06 -1.32 -4.33
CA ILE A 104 -9.11 -0.52 -3.66
C ILE A 104 -9.18 0.87 -4.30
N ALA A 105 -8.04 1.54 -4.48
CA ALA A 105 -7.98 2.85 -5.12
C ALA A 105 -8.56 2.83 -6.54
N GLN A 106 -8.24 1.81 -7.35
CA GLN A 106 -8.79 1.64 -8.69
C GLN A 106 -10.30 1.44 -8.65
N LYS A 107 -10.81 0.55 -7.80
CA LYS A 107 -12.26 0.32 -7.64
C LYS A 107 -13.02 1.62 -7.32
N VAL A 108 -12.49 2.41 -6.39
CA VAL A 108 -13.10 3.70 -6.02
C VAL A 108 -12.99 4.71 -7.15
N SER A 109 -11.84 4.79 -7.82
CA SER A 109 -11.62 5.69 -8.96
C SER A 109 -12.55 5.38 -10.12
N ASP A 110 -12.74 4.10 -10.45
CA ASP A 110 -13.61 3.66 -11.54
C ASP A 110 -15.07 3.99 -11.22
N PHE A 111 -15.50 3.79 -9.97
CA PHE A 111 -16.83 4.19 -9.52
C PHE A 111 -17.02 5.70 -9.64
N LEU A 112 -16.08 6.51 -9.16
CA LEU A 112 -16.12 7.97 -9.25
C LEU A 112 -16.14 8.47 -10.69
N ALA A 113 -15.46 7.77 -11.62
CA ALA A 113 -15.45 8.10 -13.04
C ALA A 113 -16.78 7.79 -13.75
N LEU A 114 -17.50 6.76 -13.29
CA LEU A 114 -18.80 6.34 -13.82
C LEU A 114 -19.98 7.04 -13.14
N ALA A 115 -19.79 7.54 -11.92
CA ALA A 115 -20.82 8.25 -11.19
C ALA A 115 -21.21 9.52 -11.97
N PRO A 116 -22.51 9.73 -12.26
CA PRO A 116 -22.96 10.94 -12.92
C PRO A 116 -22.60 12.12 -12.02
N ILE A 117 -21.67 12.97 -12.48
CA ILE A 117 -21.32 14.22 -11.82
C ILE A 117 -22.63 14.97 -11.58
N PRO A 118 -23.05 15.25 -10.33
CA PRO A 118 -24.19 16.11 -10.11
C PRO A 118 -23.81 17.46 -10.72
N ALA A 119 -24.41 17.78 -11.87
CA ALA A 119 -24.23 19.05 -12.54
C ALA A 119 -24.53 20.12 -11.51
N LYS A 120 -23.51 20.89 -11.13
CA LYS A 120 -23.67 22.05 -10.27
C LYS A 120 -24.60 22.98 -11.05
N VAL A 121 -25.91 22.94 -10.76
CA VAL A 121 -26.88 23.84 -11.35
C VAL A 121 -26.42 25.21 -10.94
N ARG A 122 -25.80 25.91 -11.89
CA ARG A 122 -25.42 27.30 -11.73
C ARG A 122 -26.74 28.05 -11.65
N ASN A 123 -27.22 28.26 -10.43
CA ASN A 123 -28.27 29.23 -10.17
C ASN A 123 -27.67 30.61 -10.50
N ASP A 124 -27.73 30.95 -11.79
CA ASP A 124 -27.62 32.33 -12.26
C ASP A 124 -28.93 33.03 -11.83
N GLU A 125 -29.07 33.29 -10.53
CA GLU A 125 -29.99 34.28 -10.00
C GLU A 125 -29.24 35.61 -9.90
N SER A 126 -29.40 36.45 -10.93
CA SER A 126 -29.81 37.88 -10.84
C SER A 126 -29.43 38.64 -12.11
#